data_AF-A0A369TLV9-F1
#
_entry.id   AF-A0A369TLV9-F1
#
_cell.length_a   1.000
_cell.length_b   1.000
_cell.length_c   1.000
_cell.angle_alpha   90.00
_cell.angle_beta   90.00
_cell.angle_gamma   90.00
#
_symmetry.space_group_name_H-M   'P 1'
#
loop_
_entity.id
_entity.type
_entity.pdbx_description
1 polymer ?
#
loop_
_entity_poly.entity_id
_entity_poly.type
_entity_poly.pdbx_seq_one_letter_code
_entity_poly.pdbx_strand_id
1 'polypeptide(L)'
;MADRFRVTLAQLNPVVGDLAGNAAQARAAWEEGREAGADLVALPEMFITGYNTQDLVMKPAFHTEAIRQLRALAADCADGPALAIGGPWVEGTELYNAYFICRAGQIASTVLKHHLPNDDVFDEVRVFDSGPLGGPYAVGNTRIGSPVCEDAWYEDVAETLAETGAEFLLVPNGSPYHRGKYETRLNHMVARVVETGLPLLYLNMVGGQDDQVFDGGSFVLNPGGQMAVQLPVFDEMVAHVDMERGADGWRAVPGIFTQHPDAMEQDYRVMVTALRDYCAKTGFGKVLLGLSGGVDSAIVAAIAVDALGSENVRCVMLPSEYTSEHSLEDAKAVAEMLGCHYDYVPISESRAAIAATLAPLFEGRDEDLTEENIQSRLRGLLLMALSNKFGEMLLTTGNKSEVAVGYATIYGDMAGGYNPIKDLYKTRVFEICRWRNAHFRDWMKGPEGAVMPERVISKPPSAELRADQKDSDSLPDYPVLDGILQILVDDDGSIEDCVAAGYDRTDAKKVEHLLYISEYKRFQSAPGARLSKRAFWLDRRYPIVNRFRDPSG
;
A
#
# COMPACT_ATOMS: atom_id res chain seq x y z
N MET A 1 44.06 -15.26 5.05
CA MET A 1 42.93 -14.96 4.14
C MET A 1 41.89 -14.26 4.98
N ALA A 2 41.26 -13.20 4.47
CA ALA A 2 40.18 -12.53 5.20
C ALA A 2 39.02 -13.52 5.38
N ASP A 3 38.38 -13.53 6.55
CA ASP A 3 37.15 -14.30 6.72
C ASP A 3 36.07 -13.66 5.84
N ARG A 4 35.37 -14.48 5.07
CA ARG A 4 34.28 -14.05 4.17
C ARG A 4 32.99 -14.72 4.60
N PHE A 5 31.89 -13.98 4.52
CA PHE A 5 30.56 -14.49 4.81
C PHE A 5 29.58 -13.94 3.76
N ARG A 6 28.84 -14.82 3.09
CA ARG A 6 27.88 -14.43 2.04
C ARG A 6 26.45 -14.54 2.56
N VAL A 7 25.73 -13.43 2.53
CA VAL A 7 24.30 -13.35 2.84
C VAL A 7 23.52 -13.23 1.53
N THR A 8 22.57 -14.11 1.30
CA THR A 8 21.57 -13.95 0.23
C THR A 8 20.34 -13.27 0.83
N LEU A 9 20.01 -12.09 0.33
CA LEU A 9 18.83 -11.31 0.69
C LEU A 9 17.72 -11.60 -0.31
N ALA A 10 16.61 -12.17 0.15
CA ALA A 10 15.45 -12.46 -0.69
C ALA A 10 14.34 -11.43 -0.44
N GLN A 11 14.34 -10.34 -1.18
CA GLN A 11 13.26 -9.35 -1.20
C GLN A 11 12.13 -9.91 -2.06
N LEU A 12 11.12 -10.50 -1.43
CA LEU A 12 10.08 -11.29 -2.10
C LEU A 12 8.67 -10.88 -1.66
N ASN A 13 7.66 -11.36 -2.41
CA ASN A 13 6.25 -11.01 -2.28
C ASN A 13 5.40 -12.18 -1.74
N PRO A 14 5.35 -12.39 -0.42
CA PRO A 14 4.51 -13.44 0.15
C PRO A 14 3.03 -13.06 0.05
N VAL A 15 2.18 -14.09 0.10
CA VAL A 15 0.72 -13.95 0.12
C VAL A 15 0.21 -14.29 1.52
N VAL A 16 -0.60 -13.42 2.12
CA VAL A 16 -1.14 -13.67 3.45
C VAL A 16 -1.94 -14.97 3.46
N GLY A 17 -1.49 -15.92 4.27
CA GLY A 17 -2.11 -17.22 4.49
C GLY A 17 -1.84 -18.31 3.46
N ASP A 18 -1.12 -18.04 2.36
CA ASP A 18 -0.62 -19.08 1.44
C ASP A 18 0.67 -19.71 1.98
N LEU A 19 0.56 -20.44 3.09
CA LEU A 19 1.70 -20.97 3.82
C LEU A 19 2.57 -21.90 2.96
N ALA A 20 1.95 -22.68 2.07
CA ALA A 20 2.65 -23.59 1.17
C ALA A 20 3.33 -22.84 0.02
N GLY A 21 2.65 -21.86 -0.59
CA GLY A 21 3.23 -21.01 -1.63
C GLY A 21 4.41 -20.19 -1.11
N ASN A 22 4.27 -19.59 0.08
CA ASN A 22 5.34 -18.83 0.72
C ASN A 22 6.54 -19.75 1.09
N ALA A 23 6.29 -20.96 1.59
CA ALA A 23 7.36 -21.93 1.84
C ALA A 23 8.10 -22.32 0.55
N ALA A 24 7.36 -22.49 -0.56
CA ALA A 24 7.95 -22.79 -1.87
C ALA A 24 8.80 -21.63 -2.42
N GLN A 25 8.34 -20.38 -2.26
CA GLN A 25 9.14 -19.19 -2.62
C GLN A 25 10.42 -19.11 -1.79
N ALA A 26 10.32 -19.33 -0.47
CA ALA A 26 11.47 -19.35 0.43
C ALA A 26 12.47 -20.46 0.06
N ARG A 27 11.96 -21.64 -0.30
CA ARG A 27 12.77 -22.77 -0.78
C ARG A 27 13.50 -22.43 -2.08
N ALA A 28 12.84 -21.79 -3.04
CA ALA A 28 13.46 -21.39 -4.30
C ALA A 28 14.60 -20.38 -4.08
N ALA A 29 14.38 -19.36 -3.24
CA ALA A 29 15.43 -18.41 -2.87
C ALA A 29 16.58 -19.08 -2.10
N TRP A 30 16.27 -20.08 -1.26
CA TRP A 30 17.29 -20.88 -0.58
C TRP A 30 18.14 -21.70 -1.56
N GLU A 31 17.53 -22.28 -2.59
CA GLU A 31 18.25 -23.01 -3.64
C GLU A 31 19.18 -22.09 -4.44
N GLU A 32 18.72 -20.90 -4.81
CA GLU A 32 19.55 -19.88 -5.47
C GLU A 32 20.72 -19.44 -4.58
N GLY A 33 20.47 -19.18 -3.30
CA GLY A 33 21.51 -18.87 -2.33
C GLY A 33 22.52 -20.01 -2.16
N ARG A 34 22.06 -21.26 -2.14
CA ARG A 34 22.92 -22.45 -2.08
C ARG A 34 23.82 -22.56 -3.31
N GLU A 35 23.28 -22.34 -4.51
CA GLU A 35 24.04 -22.33 -5.77
C GLU A 35 25.07 -21.21 -5.82
N ALA A 36 24.73 -20.04 -5.26
CA ALA A 36 25.64 -18.93 -5.08
C ALA A 36 26.69 -19.15 -3.97
N GLY A 37 26.66 -20.28 -3.26
CA GLY A 37 27.58 -20.56 -2.16
C GLY A 37 27.40 -19.60 -0.97
N ALA A 38 26.17 -19.21 -0.68
CA ALA A 38 25.85 -18.42 0.50
C ALA A 38 26.13 -19.21 1.79
N ASP A 39 26.37 -18.48 2.88
CA ASP A 39 26.42 -19.01 4.24
C ASP A 39 25.04 -18.90 4.91
N LEU A 40 24.29 -17.85 4.54
CA LEU A 40 22.95 -17.55 5.04
C LEU A 40 22.05 -17.08 3.90
N VAL A 41 20.81 -17.57 3.86
CA VAL A 41 19.72 -17.02 3.04
C VAL A 41 18.70 -16.41 3.97
N ALA A 42 18.37 -15.13 3.78
CA ALA A 42 17.50 -14.36 4.65
C ALA A 42 16.24 -13.92 3.90
N LEU A 43 15.09 -14.06 4.58
CA LEU A 43 13.78 -13.59 4.15
C LEU A 43 13.22 -12.53 5.10
N PRO A 44 12.24 -11.72 4.66
CA PRO A 44 11.60 -10.68 5.44
C PRO A 44 10.86 -11.18 6.69
N GLU A 45 10.38 -10.21 7.47
CA GLU A 45 9.51 -10.41 8.63
C GLU A 45 8.22 -11.14 8.25
N MET A 46 7.77 -12.07 9.12
CA MET A 46 6.54 -12.86 8.94
C MET A 46 6.37 -13.54 7.58
N PHE A 47 7.45 -13.74 6.82
CA PHE A 47 7.38 -14.18 5.42
C PHE A 47 6.59 -15.49 5.23
N ILE A 48 6.73 -16.47 6.13
CA ILE A 48 6.02 -17.75 6.00
C ILE A 48 4.50 -17.59 5.97
N THR A 49 3.97 -16.58 6.69
CA THR A 49 2.55 -16.27 6.74
C THR A 49 2.12 -15.20 5.76
N GLY A 50 3.05 -14.43 5.20
CA GLY A 50 2.78 -13.10 4.67
C GLY A 50 2.51 -12.07 5.78
N TYR A 51 2.41 -10.80 5.40
CA TYR A 51 2.23 -9.69 6.34
C TYR A 51 1.32 -8.60 5.73
N ASN A 52 0.41 -7.95 6.46
CA ASN A 52 0.00 -8.17 7.85
C ASN A 52 -1.21 -9.12 7.95
N THR A 53 -1.13 -10.13 8.81
CA THR A 53 -2.17 -11.16 9.01
C THR A 53 -3.39 -10.68 9.80
N GLN A 54 -3.33 -9.52 10.45
CA GLN A 54 -4.36 -9.03 11.38
C GLN A 54 -4.75 -10.12 12.41
N ASP A 55 -6.01 -10.19 12.82
CA ASP A 55 -6.53 -11.16 13.79
C ASP A 55 -6.37 -12.64 13.36
N LEU A 56 -6.01 -12.95 12.10
CA LEU A 56 -5.82 -14.33 11.64
C LEU A 56 -4.73 -15.06 12.42
N VAL A 57 -3.66 -14.35 12.80
CA VAL A 57 -2.51 -14.95 13.52
C VAL A 57 -2.90 -15.51 14.88
N MET A 58 -3.90 -14.92 15.53
CA MET A 58 -4.41 -15.37 16.82
C MET A 58 -5.17 -16.71 16.73
N LYS A 59 -5.57 -17.16 15.53
CA LYS A 59 -6.27 -18.44 15.38
C LYS A 59 -5.30 -19.61 15.60
N PRO A 60 -5.55 -20.51 16.59
CA PRO A 60 -4.66 -21.63 16.86
C PRO A 60 -4.33 -22.51 15.66
N ALA A 61 -5.34 -22.77 14.82
CA ALA A 61 -5.15 -23.54 13.61
C ALA A 61 -4.17 -22.88 12.62
N PHE A 62 -4.16 -21.55 12.53
CA PHE A 62 -3.33 -20.82 11.59
C PHE A 62 -1.87 -20.81 12.02
N HIS A 63 -1.55 -20.34 13.23
CA HIS A 63 -0.16 -20.28 13.68
C HIS A 63 0.45 -21.68 13.89
N THR A 64 -0.36 -22.68 14.29
CA THR A 64 0.12 -24.07 14.40
C THR A 64 0.53 -24.62 13.03
N GLU A 65 -0.27 -24.35 12.00
CA GLU A 65 0.03 -24.77 10.63
C GLU A 65 1.24 -24.01 10.07
N ALA A 66 1.36 -22.70 10.32
CA ALA A 66 2.51 -21.91 9.92
C ALA A 66 3.82 -22.44 10.53
N ILE A 67 3.82 -22.75 11.83
CA ILE A 67 4.97 -23.36 12.51
C ILE A 67 5.28 -24.76 11.94
N ARG A 68 4.26 -25.53 11.58
CA ARG A 68 4.44 -26.85 10.95
C ARG A 68 5.10 -26.74 9.58
N GLN A 69 4.65 -25.80 8.74
CA GLN A 69 5.23 -25.53 7.42
C GLN A 69 6.67 -25.02 7.53
N LEU A 70 6.94 -24.14 8.49
CA LEU A 70 8.29 -23.67 8.79
C LEU A 70 9.23 -24.83 9.18
N ARG A 71 8.78 -25.74 10.05
CA ARG A 71 9.59 -26.92 10.43
C ARG A 71 9.83 -27.86 9.24
N ALA A 72 8.84 -28.03 8.37
CA ALA A 72 9.00 -28.81 7.14
C ALA A 72 10.03 -28.15 6.20
N LEU A 73 9.93 -26.84 5.97
CA LEU A 73 10.88 -26.06 5.19
C LEU A 73 12.30 -26.16 5.76
N ALA A 74 12.45 -26.07 7.09
CA ALA A 74 13.74 -26.24 7.75
C ALA A 74 14.36 -27.63 7.48
N ALA A 75 13.55 -28.69 7.55
CA ALA A 75 13.97 -30.06 7.23
C ALA A 75 14.37 -30.21 5.76
N ASP A 76 13.59 -29.62 4.87
CA ASP A 76 13.80 -29.64 3.43
C ASP A 76 15.12 -28.91 3.04
N CYS A 77 15.49 -27.87 3.79
CA CYS A 77 16.72 -27.09 3.61
C CYS A 77 17.91 -27.62 4.45
N ALA A 78 17.95 -28.91 4.80
CA ALA A 78 18.99 -29.47 5.68
C ALA A 78 20.41 -29.42 5.09
N ASP A 79 20.54 -29.64 3.77
CA ASP A 79 21.82 -29.83 3.09
C ASP A 79 22.28 -28.55 2.35
N GLY A 80 22.50 -27.47 3.08
CA GLY A 80 22.96 -26.20 2.48
C GLY A 80 23.15 -25.06 3.49
N PRO A 81 23.04 -23.79 3.03
CA PRO A 81 23.19 -22.63 3.90
C PRO A 81 22.15 -22.60 5.01
N ALA A 82 22.43 -21.83 6.06
CA ALA A 82 21.40 -21.48 7.02
C ALA A 82 20.27 -20.70 6.33
N LEU A 83 19.05 -20.86 6.82
CA LEU A 83 17.86 -20.13 6.36
C LEU A 83 17.34 -19.27 7.51
N ALA A 84 17.23 -17.96 7.30
CA ALA A 84 16.60 -17.02 8.22
C ALA A 84 15.25 -16.56 7.66
N ILE A 85 14.16 -16.74 8.41
CA ILE A 85 12.80 -16.49 7.92
C ILE A 85 11.87 -16.08 9.08
N GLY A 86 10.97 -15.12 8.84
CA GLY A 86 10.00 -14.67 9.83
C GLY A 86 8.71 -15.50 9.86
N GLY A 87 8.08 -15.61 11.03
CA GLY A 87 6.78 -16.27 11.23
C GLY A 87 6.30 -16.21 12.68
N PRO A 88 5.10 -16.74 12.97
CA PRO A 88 4.56 -16.75 14.33
C PRO A 88 5.23 -17.83 15.18
N TRP A 89 5.41 -17.57 16.47
CA TRP A 89 5.88 -18.56 17.46
C TRP A 89 5.01 -18.56 18.71
N VAL A 90 4.84 -19.73 19.33
CA VAL A 90 4.03 -19.87 20.54
C VAL A 90 4.86 -20.48 21.67
N GLU A 91 4.88 -19.82 22.83
CA GLU A 91 5.45 -20.34 24.07
C GLU A 91 4.40 -20.27 25.18
N GLY A 92 3.94 -21.43 25.67
CA GLY A 92 2.85 -21.48 26.63
C GLY A 92 1.56 -20.88 26.07
N THR A 93 1.15 -19.72 26.60
CA THR A 93 -0.02 -18.95 26.12
C THR A 93 0.37 -17.73 25.29
N GLU A 94 1.66 -17.43 25.20
CA GLU A 94 2.19 -16.24 24.54
C GLU A 94 2.42 -16.51 23.05
N LEU A 95 2.12 -15.52 22.21
CA LEU A 95 2.25 -15.57 20.76
C LEU A 95 3.19 -14.45 20.30
N TYR A 96 4.23 -14.78 19.55
CA TYR A 96 5.27 -13.83 19.17
C TYR A 96 5.38 -13.68 17.65
N ASN A 97 5.75 -12.48 17.22
CA ASN A 97 6.37 -12.24 15.93
C ASN A 97 7.85 -12.65 16.05
N ALA A 98 8.25 -13.69 15.32
CA ALA A 98 9.54 -14.32 15.51
C ALA A 98 10.35 -14.44 14.22
N TYR A 99 11.67 -14.50 14.37
CA TYR A 99 12.63 -14.74 13.31
C TYR A 99 13.43 -16.01 13.59
N PHE A 100 13.35 -16.96 12.66
CA PHE A 100 13.86 -18.31 12.85
C PHE A 100 15.12 -18.54 12.03
N ILE A 101 16.15 -19.07 12.68
CA ILE A 101 17.40 -19.46 12.05
C ILE A 101 17.43 -20.98 11.93
N CYS A 102 17.19 -21.47 10.73
CA CYS A 102 17.12 -22.88 10.40
C CYS A 102 18.45 -23.37 9.85
N ARG A 103 18.95 -24.50 10.36
CA ARG A 103 20.22 -25.10 9.94
C ARG A 103 20.20 -26.60 10.18
N ALA A 104 20.75 -27.38 9.25
CA ALA A 104 20.85 -28.84 9.36
C ALA A 104 19.51 -29.52 9.69
N GLY A 105 18.43 -29.05 9.06
CA GLY A 105 17.12 -29.69 9.14
C GLY A 105 16.23 -29.24 10.30
N GLN A 106 16.65 -28.25 11.09
CA GLN A 106 15.94 -27.83 12.30
C GLN A 106 16.01 -26.31 12.52
N ILE A 107 15.10 -25.79 13.34
CA ILE A 107 15.18 -24.42 13.88
C ILE A 107 16.27 -24.43 14.96
N ALA A 108 17.41 -23.84 14.67
CA ALA A 108 18.58 -23.81 15.56
C ALA A 108 18.55 -22.62 16.52
N SER A 109 17.91 -21.53 16.14
CA SER A 109 17.72 -20.35 17.00
C SER A 109 16.43 -19.62 16.64
N THR A 110 15.84 -18.96 17.62
CA THR A 110 14.63 -18.14 17.47
C THR A 110 14.90 -16.78 18.09
N VAL A 111 14.61 -15.72 17.37
CA VAL A 111 14.58 -14.34 17.88
C VAL A 111 13.13 -13.92 17.99
N LEU A 112 12.75 -13.33 19.11
CA LEU A 112 11.39 -12.86 19.36
C LEU A 112 11.41 -11.32 19.31
N LYS A 113 10.57 -10.71 18.48
CA LYS A 113 10.48 -9.25 18.32
C LYS A 113 10.18 -8.60 19.67
N HIS A 114 10.92 -7.55 20.02
CA HIS A 114 10.82 -6.88 21.31
C HIS A 114 9.86 -5.68 21.25
N HIS A 115 10.12 -4.74 20.35
CA HIS A 115 9.30 -3.56 20.14
C HIS A 115 8.16 -3.89 19.17
N LEU A 116 6.93 -3.79 19.67
CA LEU A 116 5.72 -4.07 18.91
C LEU A 116 5.06 -2.74 18.50
N PRO A 117 5.04 -2.39 17.20
CA PRO A 117 4.41 -1.15 16.75
C PRO A 117 2.90 -1.19 17.00
N ASN A 118 2.35 -0.07 17.48
CA ASN A 118 0.92 0.06 17.80
C ASN A 118 0.37 1.45 17.41
N ASP A 119 0.87 1.95 16.30
CA ASP A 119 0.56 3.23 15.68
C ASP A 119 0.35 3.06 14.17
N ASP A 120 -0.22 4.09 13.54
CA ASP A 120 -0.57 4.11 12.12
C ASP A 120 -1.36 2.85 11.67
N VAL A 121 -0.72 1.96 10.90
CA VAL A 121 -1.34 0.75 10.36
C VAL A 121 -1.14 -0.50 11.23
N PHE A 122 -0.43 -0.39 12.35
CA PHE A 122 -0.05 -1.52 13.18
C PHE A 122 -0.83 -1.57 14.50
N ASP A 123 -1.20 -2.79 14.90
CA ASP A 123 -1.75 -3.12 16.22
C ASP A 123 -1.01 -4.34 16.79
N GLU A 124 0.31 -4.41 16.71
CA GLU A 124 1.03 -5.64 17.10
C GLU A 124 0.88 -5.95 18.59
N VAL A 125 0.76 -4.95 19.47
CA VAL A 125 0.49 -5.14 20.91
C VAL A 125 -0.86 -5.83 21.16
N ARG A 126 -1.80 -5.75 20.21
CA ARG A 126 -3.08 -6.47 20.30
C ARG A 126 -2.91 -7.98 20.07
N VAL A 127 -2.00 -8.37 19.18
CA VAL A 127 -1.96 -9.73 18.61
C VAL A 127 -0.70 -10.52 18.98
N PHE A 128 0.35 -9.86 19.46
CA PHE A 128 1.61 -10.47 19.86
C PHE A 128 2.02 -10.01 21.28
N ASP A 129 2.78 -10.88 21.94
CA ASP A 129 3.53 -10.61 23.14
C ASP A 129 4.94 -10.13 22.79
N SER A 130 5.51 -9.28 23.65
CA SER A 130 6.88 -8.75 23.47
C SER A 130 7.92 -9.78 23.89
N GLY A 131 8.88 -10.06 23.01
CA GLY A 131 10.02 -10.92 23.30
C GLY A 131 11.01 -10.28 24.27
N PRO A 132 11.83 -11.06 25.00
CA PRO A 132 12.92 -10.50 25.81
C PRO A 132 14.06 -9.96 24.92
N LEU A 133 14.83 -9.01 25.44
CA LEU A 133 16.10 -8.62 24.82
C LEU A 133 17.06 -9.82 24.78
N GLY A 134 17.44 -10.22 23.57
CA GLY A 134 18.27 -11.40 23.30
C GLY A 134 19.64 -11.04 22.71
N GLY A 135 20.60 -11.94 22.86
CA GLY A 135 21.91 -11.84 22.20
C GLY A 135 21.90 -12.36 20.76
N PRO A 136 23.02 -12.22 20.02
CA PRO A 136 23.14 -12.71 18.65
C PRO A 136 23.13 -14.24 18.57
N TYR A 137 22.79 -14.77 17.39
CA TYR A 137 22.90 -16.20 17.07
C TYR A 137 24.15 -16.48 16.21
N ALA A 138 24.58 -17.74 16.18
CA ALA A 138 25.77 -18.14 15.43
C ALA A 138 25.42 -18.88 14.13
N VAL A 139 25.99 -18.42 13.01
CA VAL A 139 26.05 -19.16 11.74
C VAL A 139 27.51 -19.44 11.43
N GLY A 140 27.91 -20.70 11.58
CA GLY A 140 29.33 -21.07 11.56
C GLY A 140 30.08 -20.41 12.71
N ASN A 141 31.14 -19.66 12.39
CA ASN A 141 31.93 -18.90 13.36
C ASN A 141 31.51 -17.43 13.48
N THR A 142 30.44 -17.03 12.80
CA THR A 142 29.98 -15.63 12.73
C THR A 142 28.76 -15.42 13.60
N ARG A 143 28.76 -14.37 14.42
CA ARG A 143 27.62 -14.00 15.27
C ARG A 143 26.83 -12.86 14.66
N ILE A 144 25.53 -13.07 14.45
CA ILE A 144 24.64 -12.15 13.74
C ILE A 144 23.56 -11.69 14.72
N GLY A 145 23.35 -10.38 14.79
CA GLY A 145 22.21 -9.79 15.51
C GLY A 145 21.06 -9.54 14.54
N SER A 146 19.82 -9.84 14.94
CA SER A 146 18.65 -9.58 14.11
C SER A 146 17.54 -8.86 14.88
N PRO A 147 17.62 -7.52 15.03
CA PRO A 147 16.46 -6.76 15.45
C PRO A 147 15.38 -6.91 14.37
N VAL A 148 14.14 -7.26 14.76
CA VAL A 148 13.04 -7.49 13.81
C VAL A 148 12.26 -6.18 13.62
N CYS A 149 12.34 -5.62 12.41
CA CYS A 149 11.68 -4.38 12.00
C CYS A 149 11.75 -3.25 13.03
N GLU A 150 10.65 -3.03 13.77
CA GLU A 150 10.49 -1.96 14.76
C GLU A 150 11.58 -1.99 15.85
N ASP A 151 12.14 -3.17 16.16
CA ASP A 151 13.30 -3.30 17.05
C ASP A 151 14.46 -2.38 16.66
N ALA A 152 14.70 -2.19 15.36
CA ALA A 152 15.81 -1.37 14.86
C ALA A 152 15.52 0.14 14.89
N TRP A 153 14.29 0.54 15.21
CA TRP A 153 13.91 1.95 15.37
C TRP A 153 14.36 2.52 16.71
N TYR A 154 14.64 1.64 17.68
CA TYR A 154 15.14 1.94 19.02
C TYR A 154 16.60 1.51 19.20
N GLU A 155 17.29 2.13 20.15
CA GLU A 155 18.72 1.91 20.39
C GLU A 155 19.01 0.61 21.17
N ASP A 156 18.12 0.25 22.10
CA ASP A 156 18.32 -0.78 23.13
C ASP A 156 18.52 -2.20 22.57
N VAL A 157 17.74 -2.60 21.56
CA VAL A 157 17.90 -3.93 20.93
C VAL A 157 19.23 -4.00 20.18
N ALA A 158 19.57 -2.96 19.41
CA ALA A 158 20.81 -2.92 18.64
C ALA A 158 22.06 -2.84 19.54
N GLU A 159 22.00 -2.03 20.60
CA GLU A 159 23.03 -1.93 21.64
C GLU A 159 23.24 -3.29 22.32
N THR A 160 22.16 -3.92 22.80
CA THR A 160 22.24 -5.24 23.45
C THR A 160 22.90 -6.27 22.54
N LEU A 161 22.53 -6.31 21.26
CA LEU A 161 23.11 -7.23 20.28
C LEU A 161 24.61 -6.94 20.09
N ALA A 162 25.00 -5.68 19.95
CA ALA A 162 26.40 -5.29 19.78
C ALA A 162 27.26 -5.63 21.02
N GLU A 163 26.80 -5.25 22.21
CA GLU A 163 27.51 -5.48 23.48
C GLU A 163 27.64 -6.98 23.84
N THR A 164 26.65 -7.78 23.44
CA THR A 164 26.69 -9.25 23.60
C THR A 164 27.42 -9.97 22.46
N GLY A 165 27.95 -9.20 21.50
CA GLY A 165 28.97 -9.65 20.56
C GLY A 165 28.50 -9.91 19.13
N ALA A 166 27.41 -9.31 18.69
CA ALA A 166 27.02 -9.30 17.28
C ALA A 166 28.15 -8.70 16.43
N GLU A 167 28.35 -9.25 15.24
CA GLU A 167 29.44 -8.85 14.35
C GLU A 167 28.93 -8.09 13.11
N PHE A 168 27.64 -8.27 12.79
CA PHE A 168 26.84 -7.38 11.96
C PHE A 168 25.35 -7.59 12.30
N LEU A 169 24.51 -6.66 11.83
CA LEU A 169 23.06 -6.69 12.02
C LEU A 169 22.35 -7.10 10.72
N LEU A 170 21.36 -7.99 10.82
CA LEU A 170 20.43 -8.35 9.74
C LEU A 170 19.02 -8.05 10.22
N VAL A 171 18.40 -7.02 9.65
CA VAL A 171 17.09 -6.50 10.04
C VAL A 171 16.05 -7.00 9.04
N PRO A 172 15.24 -8.02 9.35
CA PRO A 172 14.08 -8.40 8.55
C PRO A 172 12.92 -7.43 8.80
N ASN A 173 12.24 -7.00 7.74
CA ASN A 173 11.17 -6.00 7.82
C ASN A 173 9.95 -6.36 6.98
N GLY A 174 8.77 -6.07 7.51
CA GLY A 174 7.53 -5.84 6.78
C GLY A 174 7.17 -4.37 6.88
N SER A 175 8.00 -3.48 6.32
CA SER A 175 7.81 -2.04 6.41
C SER A 175 7.01 -1.53 5.21
N PRO A 176 5.75 -1.08 5.38
CA PRO A 176 4.92 -0.62 4.28
C PRO A 176 5.32 0.79 3.83
N TYR A 177 5.01 1.08 2.59
CA TYR A 177 5.18 2.38 1.97
C TYR A 177 4.23 3.41 2.58
N HIS A 178 4.78 4.61 2.78
CA HIS A 178 4.09 5.87 2.54
C HIS A 178 5.11 6.80 1.90
N ARG A 179 4.65 7.88 1.27
CA ARG A 179 5.54 8.88 0.67
C ARG A 179 6.61 9.33 1.67
N GLY A 180 7.88 9.26 1.26
CA GLY A 180 9.04 9.63 2.08
C GLY A 180 9.44 8.63 3.18
N LYS A 181 8.88 7.41 3.20
CA LYS A 181 9.24 6.39 4.20
C LYS A 181 10.68 5.92 4.05
N TYR A 182 11.21 5.85 2.82
CA TYR A 182 12.57 5.35 2.57
C TYR A 182 13.64 6.17 3.31
N GLU A 183 13.58 7.50 3.22
CA GLU A 183 14.49 8.40 3.92
C GLU A 183 14.37 8.25 5.44
N THR A 184 13.14 8.03 5.93
CA THR A 184 12.89 7.76 7.35
C THR A 184 13.61 6.48 7.79
N ARG A 185 13.44 5.37 7.04
CA ARG A 185 14.13 4.09 7.32
C ARG A 185 15.65 4.27 7.31
N LEU A 186 16.17 4.95 6.30
CA LEU A 186 17.61 5.19 6.16
C LEU A 186 18.17 5.96 7.36
N ASN A 187 17.49 7.00 7.82
CA ASN A 187 17.91 7.78 8.99
C ASN A 187 17.98 6.92 10.26
N HIS A 188 16.96 6.09 10.53
CA HIS A 188 16.99 5.19 11.68
C HIS A 188 18.13 4.15 11.57
N MET A 189 18.32 3.55 10.39
CA MET A 189 19.38 2.55 10.20
C MET A 189 20.79 3.14 10.25
N VAL A 190 20.98 4.38 9.77
CA VAL A 190 22.25 5.11 9.93
C VAL A 190 22.54 5.35 11.42
N ALA A 191 21.54 5.72 12.22
CA ALA A 191 21.70 5.87 13.66
C ALA A 191 22.19 4.56 14.30
N ARG A 192 21.54 3.42 14.01
CA ARG A 192 21.95 2.10 14.52
C ARG A 192 23.38 1.72 14.12
N VAL A 193 23.78 1.99 12.89
CA VAL A 193 25.15 1.71 12.40
C VAL A 193 26.20 2.60 13.08
N VAL A 194 25.85 3.86 13.37
CA VAL A 194 26.74 4.80 14.08
C VAL A 194 26.88 4.41 15.56
N GLU A 195 25.79 4.08 16.22
CA GLU A 195 25.76 3.69 17.65
C GLU A 195 26.49 2.38 17.90
N THR A 196 26.24 1.36 17.08
CA THR A 196 26.82 0.03 17.27
C THR A 196 28.21 -0.13 16.63
N GLY A 197 28.55 0.69 15.64
CA GLY A 197 29.75 0.51 14.82
C GLY A 197 29.71 -0.74 13.93
N LEU A 198 28.57 -1.41 13.81
CA LEU A 198 28.40 -2.64 13.04
C LEU A 198 27.84 -2.37 11.63
N PRO A 199 28.19 -3.18 10.61
CA PRO A 199 27.43 -3.21 9.37
C PRO A 199 25.98 -3.63 9.62
N LEU A 200 25.06 -3.13 8.80
CA LEU A 200 23.63 -3.43 8.89
C LEU A 200 23.08 -3.78 7.51
N LEU A 201 22.41 -4.93 7.41
CA LEU A 201 21.67 -5.38 6.24
C LEU A 201 20.18 -5.21 6.53
N TYR A 202 19.54 -4.27 5.83
CA TYR A 202 18.10 -4.01 5.91
C TYR A 202 17.39 -4.77 4.80
N LEU A 203 16.59 -5.79 5.17
CA LEU A 203 15.83 -6.62 4.26
C LEU A 203 14.34 -6.34 4.42
N ASN A 204 13.67 -5.89 3.36
CA ASN A 204 12.25 -5.57 3.39
C ASN A 204 11.45 -6.41 2.40
N MET A 205 10.19 -6.65 2.74
CA MET A 205 9.20 -7.27 1.87
C MET A 205 8.86 -6.38 0.67
N VAL A 206 8.37 -6.98 -0.42
CA VAL A 206 7.77 -6.26 -1.54
C VAL A 206 6.36 -6.77 -1.84
N GLY A 207 5.50 -5.92 -2.42
CA GLY A 207 4.17 -6.31 -2.92
C GLY A 207 3.00 -5.71 -2.14
N GLY A 208 1.79 -5.87 -2.68
CA GLY A 208 0.55 -5.35 -2.11
C GLY A 208 -0.15 -6.33 -1.15
N GLN A 209 -0.70 -5.81 -0.07
CA GLN A 209 -1.60 -6.51 0.85
C GLN A 209 -2.71 -5.56 1.29
N ASP A 210 -3.94 -5.83 0.86
CA ASP A 210 -5.11 -4.98 1.12
C ASP A 210 -4.89 -3.51 0.73
N ASP A 211 -4.76 -2.59 1.69
CA ASP A 211 -4.46 -1.17 1.48
C ASP A 211 -2.96 -0.85 1.45
N GLN A 212 -2.13 -1.75 1.94
CA GLN A 212 -0.68 -1.54 2.09
C GLN A 212 0.08 -2.04 0.86
N VAL A 213 1.20 -1.36 0.58
CA VAL A 213 2.22 -1.86 -0.35
C VAL A 213 3.55 -1.84 0.37
N PHE A 214 4.24 -2.97 0.38
CA PHE A 214 5.63 -3.06 0.77
C PHE A 214 6.48 -2.76 -0.46
N ASP A 215 7.36 -1.78 -0.33
CA ASP A 215 8.14 -1.24 -1.44
C ASP A 215 9.50 -1.92 -1.62
N GLY A 216 9.87 -2.88 -0.75
CA GLY A 216 11.20 -3.46 -0.79
C GLY A 216 12.25 -2.39 -0.49
N GLY A 217 13.11 -2.10 -1.48
CA GLY A 217 14.17 -1.11 -1.34
C GLY A 217 15.21 -1.54 -0.30
N SER A 218 15.45 -2.84 -0.16
CA SER A 218 16.43 -3.38 0.78
C SER A 218 17.82 -2.78 0.54
N PHE A 219 18.59 -2.57 1.61
CA PHE A 219 19.87 -1.87 1.52
C PHE A 219 20.87 -2.35 2.56
N VAL A 220 22.15 -2.04 2.34
CA VAL A 220 23.24 -2.45 3.25
C VAL A 220 24.12 -1.25 3.56
N LEU A 221 24.32 -1.00 4.85
CA LEU A 221 25.16 0.06 5.39
C LEU A 221 26.42 -0.51 6.04
N ASN A 222 27.55 0.09 5.74
CA ASN A 222 28.81 -0.14 6.44
C ASN A 222 28.99 0.83 7.62
N PRO A 223 29.85 0.50 8.59
CA PRO A 223 30.18 1.37 9.72
C PRO A 223 30.49 2.80 9.27
N GLY A 224 29.85 3.78 9.92
CA GLY A 224 29.86 5.19 9.52
C GLY A 224 28.71 5.59 8.58
N GLY A 225 27.75 4.70 8.29
CA GLY A 225 26.56 4.98 7.48
C GLY A 225 26.80 4.96 5.97
N GLN A 226 27.92 4.37 5.51
CA GLN A 226 28.22 4.30 4.09
C GLN A 226 27.37 3.22 3.40
N MET A 227 26.57 3.60 2.41
CA MET A 227 25.80 2.67 1.59
C MET A 227 26.71 1.76 0.76
N ALA A 228 26.53 0.45 0.87
CA ALA A 228 27.25 -0.57 0.11
C ALA A 228 26.38 -1.24 -0.96
N VAL A 229 25.10 -1.43 -0.68
CA VAL A 229 24.12 -2.07 -1.57
C VAL A 229 22.79 -1.35 -1.45
N GLN A 230 22.09 -1.15 -2.56
CA GLN A 230 20.73 -0.61 -2.63
C GLN A 230 19.94 -1.36 -3.72
N LEU A 231 18.95 -2.15 -3.29
CA LEU A 231 18.07 -2.94 -4.16
C LEU A 231 16.94 -2.07 -4.76
N PRO A 232 16.33 -2.47 -5.88
CA PRO A 232 15.17 -1.77 -6.45
C PRO A 232 14.01 -1.72 -5.47
N VAL A 233 13.16 -0.69 -5.63
CA VAL A 233 11.85 -0.63 -5.00
C VAL A 233 10.80 -1.30 -5.90
N PHE A 234 9.80 -1.93 -5.29
CA PHE A 234 8.64 -2.59 -5.92
C PHE A 234 8.95 -3.78 -6.83
N ASP A 235 10.20 -4.26 -6.85
CA ASP A 235 10.63 -5.44 -7.60
C ASP A 235 11.05 -6.56 -6.64
N GLU A 236 10.63 -7.79 -6.94
CA GLU A 236 11.19 -8.98 -6.30
C GLU A 236 12.63 -9.18 -6.75
N MET A 237 13.53 -9.46 -5.81
CA MET A 237 14.94 -9.67 -6.10
C MET A 237 15.59 -10.56 -5.04
N VAL A 238 16.33 -11.57 -5.52
CA VAL A 238 17.31 -12.30 -4.71
C VAL A 238 18.68 -11.70 -5.00
N ALA A 239 19.36 -11.21 -3.96
CA ALA A 239 20.66 -10.54 -4.08
C ALA A 239 21.69 -11.16 -3.14
N HIS A 240 22.91 -11.35 -3.62
CA HIS A 240 24.01 -11.90 -2.81
C HIS A 240 24.95 -10.79 -2.35
N VAL A 241 25.08 -10.65 -1.03
CA VAL A 241 25.93 -9.66 -0.37
C VAL A 241 27.11 -10.38 0.25
N ASP A 242 28.31 -10.00 -0.16
CA ASP A 242 29.55 -10.50 0.41
C ASP A 242 30.00 -9.59 1.56
N MET A 243 30.23 -10.19 2.72
CA MET A 243 30.85 -9.56 3.87
C MET A 243 32.30 -10.03 3.97
N GLU A 244 33.22 -9.11 4.28
CA GLU A 244 34.63 -9.40 4.52
C GLU A 244 35.08 -8.86 5.88
N ARG A 245 35.82 -9.67 6.64
CA ARG A 245 36.37 -9.29 7.95
C ARG A 245 37.80 -8.79 7.78
N GLY A 246 38.00 -7.50 8.06
CA GLY A 246 39.32 -6.85 8.10
C GLY A 246 39.80 -6.57 9.53
N ALA A 247 40.84 -5.74 9.64
CA ALA A 247 41.37 -5.30 10.94
C ALA A 247 40.35 -4.47 11.76
N ASP A 248 39.48 -3.74 11.06
CA ASP A 248 38.48 -2.84 11.65
C ASP A 248 37.09 -3.51 11.78
N GLY A 249 37.01 -4.84 11.70
CA GLY A 249 35.77 -5.60 11.76
C GLY A 249 35.19 -5.97 10.39
N TRP A 250 33.91 -6.35 10.36
CA TRP A 250 33.21 -6.72 9.13
C TRP A 250 32.84 -5.49 8.31
N ARG A 251 32.85 -5.64 6.99
CA ARG A 251 32.27 -4.70 6.04
C ARG A 251 31.61 -5.46 4.89
N ALA A 252 30.48 -4.96 4.41
CA ALA A 252 29.89 -5.36 3.15
C ALA A 252 30.74 -4.85 1.98
N VAL A 253 31.03 -5.73 1.03
CA VAL A 253 31.64 -5.38 -0.26
C VAL A 253 30.60 -4.59 -1.07
N PRO A 254 30.98 -3.45 -1.69
CA PRO A 254 30.07 -2.70 -2.54
C PRO A 254 29.49 -3.58 -3.65
N GLY A 255 28.17 -3.51 -3.85
CA GLY A 255 27.43 -4.36 -4.77
C GLY A 255 26.43 -3.58 -5.61
N ILE A 256 25.25 -4.19 -5.83
CA ILE A 256 24.15 -3.58 -6.60
C ILE A 256 23.79 -2.22 -5.99
N PHE A 257 23.70 -1.20 -6.82
CA PHE A 257 23.26 0.14 -6.42
C PHE A 257 22.22 0.64 -7.41
N THR A 258 20.95 0.53 -7.02
CA THR A 258 19.81 0.92 -7.88
C THR A 258 19.36 2.32 -7.54
N GLN A 259 19.29 3.21 -8.53
CA GLN A 259 18.67 4.52 -8.34
C GLN A 259 17.17 4.36 -8.15
N HIS A 260 16.64 4.85 -7.02
CA HIS A 260 15.20 4.85 -6.78
C HIS A 260 14.51 5.96 -7.59
N PRO A 261 13.30 5.70 -8.09
CA PRO A 261 12.54 6.70 -8.83
C PRO A 261 12.04 7.81 -7.90
N ASP A 262 11.57 8.93 -8.47
CA ASP A 262 11.06 10.05 -7.68
C ASP A 262 9.72 9.73 -6.99
N ALA A 263 9.29 10.61 -6.08
CA ALA A 263 8.06 10.41 -5.31
C ALA A 263 6.77 10.33 -6.15
N MET A 264 6.75 10.89 -7.37
CA MET A 264 5.58 10.82 -8.25
C MET A 264 5.48 9.44 -8.89
N GLU A 265 6.61 8.94 -9.41
CA GLU A 265 6.71 7.60 -9.95
C GLU A 265 6.46 6.53 -8.88
N GLN A 266 6.98 6.72 -7.66
CA GLN A 266 6.72 5.80 -6.54
C GLN A 266 5.24 5.74 -6.18
N ASP A 267 4.55 6.88 -6.05
CA ASP A 267 3.10 6.90 -5.78
C ASP A 267 2.31 6.19 -6.89
N TYR A 268 2.65 6.45 -8.17
CA TYR A 268 1.99 5.77 -9.28
C TYR A 268 2.23 4.26 -9.24
N ARG A 269 3.47 3.84 -8.97
CA ARG A 269 3.86 2.44 -8.88
C ARG A 269 3.21 1.72 -7.71
N VAL A 270 2.98 2.41 -6.59
CA VAL A 270 2.20 1.89 -5.45
C VAL A 270 0.76 1.59 -5.87
N MET A 271 0.08 2.54 -6.52
CA MET A 271 -1.31 2.32 -6.96
C MET A 271 -1.44 1.17 -7.96
N VAL A 272 -0.48 1.04 -8.88
CA VAL A 272 -0.43 -0.09 -9.85
C VAL A 272 -0.14 -1.41 -9.15
N THR A 273 0.85 -1.47 -8.26
CA THR A 273 1.25 -2.68 -7.54
C THR A 273 0.13 -3.14 -6.60
N ALA A 274 -0.49 -2.21 -5.87
CA ALA A 274 -1.60 -2.49 -4.97
C ALA A 274 -2.78 -3.15 -5.72
N LEU A 275 -3.19 -2.57 -6.86
CA LEU A 275 -4.28 -3.13 -7.66
C LEU A 275 -3.92 -4.49 -8.27
N ARG A 276 -2.70 -4.62 -8.82
CA ARG A 276 -2.21 -5.87 -9.42
C ARG A 276 -2.26 -7.01 -8.41
N ASP A 277 -1.70 -6.77 -7.24
CA ASP A 277 -1.58 -7.79 -6.19
C ASP A 277 -2.91 -8.05 -5.51
N TYR A 278 -3.73 -7.03 -5.29
CA TYR A 278 -5.10 -7.22 -4.79
C TYR A 278 -5.87 -8.18 -5.70
N CYS A 279 -5.84 -7.95 -7.02
CA CYS A 279 -6.52 -8.83 -7.98
C CYS A 279 -5.90 -10.24 -7.99
N ALA A 280 -4.58 -10.36 -8.13
CA ALA A 280 -3.90 -11.65 -8.22
C ALA A 280 -4.09 -12.51 -6.95
N LYS A 281 -3.95 -11.91 -5.76
CA LYS A 281 -4.03 -12.63 -4.47
C LYS A 281 -5.46 -12.96 -4.05
N THR A 282 -6.47 -12.24 -4.56
CA THR A 282 -7.89 -12.54 -4.31
C THR A 282 -8.55 -13.37 -5.42
N GLY A 283 -7.84 -13.61 -6.53
CA GLY A 283 -8.29 -14.47 -7.63
C GLY A 283 -9.07 -13.75 -8.74
N PHE A 284 -9.10 -12.41 -8.75
CA PHE A 284 -9.69 -11.65 -9.86
C PHE A 284 -8.69 -11.50 -11.01
N GLY A 285 -9.09 -11.91 -12.21
CA GLY A 285 -8.30 -11.74 -13.43
C GLY A 285 -8.64 -10.49 -14.23
N LYS A 286 -9.77 -9.84 -13.93
CA LYS A 286 -10.33 -8.72 -14.71
C LYS A 286 -11.00 -7.68 -13.81
N VAL A 287 -11.05 -6.46 -14.29
CA VAL A 287 -11.68 -5.32 -13.61
C VAL A 287 -12.65 -4.60 -14.54
N LEU A 288 -13.61 -3.90 -13.94
CA LEU A 288 -14.42 -2.91 -14.63
C LEU A 288 -14.50 -1.61 -13.84
N LEU A 289 -14.75 -0.50 -14.53
CA LEU A 289 -15.05 0.78 -13.90
C LEU A 289 -16.04 1.61 -14.73
N GLY A 290 -16.72 2.53 -14.05
CA GLY A 290 -17.45 3.60 -14.72
C GLY A 290 -16.46 4.65 -15.25
N LEU A 291 -16.49 4.92 -16.55
CA LEU A 291 -15.62 5.90 -17.19
C LEU A 291 -16.44 7.16 -17.53
N SER A 292 -16.32 8.18 -16.68
CA SER A 292 -17.11 9.42 -16.79
C SER A 292 -16.59 10.41 -17.83
N GLY A 293 -15.36 10.23 -18.30
CA GLY A 293 -14.62 11.23 -19.07
C GLY A 293 -13.95 12.29 -18.19
N GLY A 294 -14.09 12.20 -16.87
CA GLY A 294 -13.34 13.00 -15.90
C GLY A 294 -11.96 12.43 -15.59
N VAL A 295 -11.13 13.24 -14.93
CA VAL A 295 -9.72 12.92 -14.65
C VAL A 295 -9.56 11.69 -13.74
N ASP A 296 -10.43 11.49 -12.75
CA ASP A 296 -10.27 10.41 -11.76
C ASP A 296 -10.51 9.03 -12.37
N SER A 297 -11.59 8.89 -13.15
CA SER A 297 -11.88 7.62 -13.83
C SER A 297 -10.87 7.33 -14.95
N ALA A 298 -10.34 8.36 -15.61
CA ALA A 298 -9.28 8.20 -16.60
C ALA A 298 -7.98 7.67 -15.99
N ILE A 299 -7.53 8.21 -14.86
CA ILE A 299 -6.32 7.71 -14.21
C ILE A 299 -6.51 6.32 -13.62
N VAL A 300 -7.70 6.00 -13.07
CA VAL A 300 -7.99 4.64 -12.60
C VAL A 300 -7.98 3.64 -13.76
N ALA A 301 -8.51 4.00 -14.93
CA ALA A 301 -8.40 3.18 -16.12
C ALA A 301 -6.93 2.95 -16.52
N ALA A 302 -6.11 4.00 -16.53
CA ALA A 302 -4.68 3.86 -16.84
C ALA A 302 -3.93 2.98 -15.83
N ILE A 303 -4.15 3.17 -14.53
CA ILE A 303 -3.58 2.32 -13.47
C ILE A 303 -4.00 0.87 -13.65
N ALA A 304 -5.27 0.61 -13.93
CA ALA A 304 -5.80 -0.73 -14.17
C ALA A 304 -5.14 -1.41 -15.37
N VAL A 305 -4.93 -0.67 -16.45
CA VAL A 305 -4.26 -1.18 -17.64
C VAL A 305 -2.78 -1.47 -17.36
N ASP A 306 -2.07 -0.59 -16.67
CA ASP A 306 -0.67 -0.82 -16.33
C ASP A 306 -0.49 -2.00 -15.32
N ALA A 307 -1.50 -2.26 -14.50
CA ALA A 307 -1.52 -3.38 -13.57
C ALA A 307 -1.83 -4.72 -14.27
N LEU A 308 -2.86 -4.75 -15.11
CA LEU A 308 -3.52 -5.99 -15.57
C LEU A 308 -3.45 -6.23 -17.08
N GLY A 309 -3.13 -5.21 -17.88
CA GLY A 309 -3.22 -5.26 -19.34
C GLY A 309 -4.60 -4.83 -19.86
N SER A 310 -4.62 -4.19 -21.03
CA SER A 310 -5.81 -3.58 -21.63
C SER A 310 -6.99 -4.55 -21.83
N GLU A 311 -6.70 -5.82 -22.15
CA GLU A 311 -7.66 -6.88 -22.39
C GLU A 311 -8.41 -7.34 -21.14
N ASN A 312 -7.91 -6.95 -19.95
CA ASN A 312 -8.47 -7.29 -18.65
C ASN A 312 -9.20 -6.10 -18.00
N VAL A 313 -9.38 -4.99 -18.73
CA VAL A 313 -10.05 -3.77 -18.25
C VAL A 313 -11.27 -3.44 -19.11
N ARG A 314 -12.44 -3.37 -18.47
CA ARG A 314 -13.69 -2.88 -19.06
C ARG A 314 -13.99 -1.46 -18.56
N CYS A 315 -14.15 -0.54 -19.50
CA CYS A 315 -14.63 0.81 -19.24
C CYS A 315 -16.11 0.91 -19.65
N VAL A 316 -16.96 1.39 -18.76
CA VAL A 316 -18.40 1.53 -19.03
C VAL A 316 -18.81 3.00 -18.91
N MET A 317 -19.32 3.59 -19.99
CA MET A 317 -19.89 4.92 -19.98
C MET A 317 -21.39 4.85 -19.70
N LEU A 318 -21.85 5.51 -18.63
CA LEU A 318 -23.24 5.46 -18.14
C LEU A 318 -23.91 6.84 -18.14
N PRO A 319 -24.21 7.41 -19.32
CA PRO A 319 -24.66 8.79 -19.44
C PRO A 319 -26.13 8.99 -19.04
N SER A 320 -26.42 10.20 -18.58
CA SER A 320 -27.78 10.74 -18.42
C SER A 320 -27.98 11.90 -19.40
N GLU A 321 -29.13 12.57 -19.33
CA GLU A 321 -29.41 13.76 -20.14
C GLU A 321 -28.55 14.98 -19.79
N TYR A 322 -27.90 14.98 -18.62
CA TYR A 322 -26.97 16.04 -18.21
C TYR A 322 -25.53 15.80 -18.65
N THR A 323 -25.23 14.62 -19.19
CA THR A 323 -23.88 14.27 -19.63
C THR A 323 -23.50 15.03 -20.88
N SER A 324 -22.36 15.74 -20.83
CA SER A 324 -21.93 16.59 -21.96
C SER A 324 -21.36 15.78 -23.12
N GLU A 325 -21.46 16.32 -24.34
CA GLU A 325 -20.86 15.70 -25.54
C GLU A 325 -19.35 15.51 -25.39
N HIS A 326 -18.66 16.49 -24.79
CA HIS A 326 -17.24 16.40 -24.50
C HIS A 326 -16.90 15.26 -23.52
N SER A 327 -17.73 15.00 -22.50
CA SER A 327 -17.50 13.89 -21.57
C SER A 327 -17.67 12.53 -22.26
N LEU A 328 -18.60 12.42 -23.23
CA LEU A 328 -18.75 11.22 -24.07
C LEU A 328 -17.52 10.98 -24.96
N GLU A 329 -17.06 12.02 -25.65
CA GLU A 329 -15.86 11.98 -26.48
C GLU A 329 -14.62 11.62 -25.67
N ASP A 330 -14.43 12.27 -24.53
CA ASP A 330 -13.26 12.09 -23.66
C ASP A 330 -13.21 10.67 -23.09
N ALA A 331 -14.34 10.15 -22.58
CA ALA A 331 -14.41 8.78 -22.07
C ALA A 331 -14.05 7.76 -23.17
N LYS A 332 -14.61 7.93 -24.37
CA LYS A 332 -14.30 7.06 -25.49
C LYS A 332 -12.83 7.17 -25.91
N ALA A 333 -12.29 8.37 -26.00
CA ALA A 333 -10.89 8.60 -26.37
C ALA A 333 -9.92 7.97 -25.36
N VAL A 334 -10.19 8.09 -24.06
CA VAL A 334 -9.38 7.41 -23.03
C VAL A 334 -9.39 5.90 -23.21
N ALA A 335 -10.57 5.30 -23.40
CA ALA A 335 -10.68 3.86 -23.60
C ALA A 335 -9.96 3.39 -24.89
N GLU A 336 -10.06 4.15 -25.98
CA GLU A 336 -9.36 3.88 -27.24
C GLU A 336 -7.84 4.01 -27.11
N MET A 337 -7.35 5.08 -26.46
CA MET A 337 -5.90 5.29 -26.22
C MET A 337 -5.30 4.19 -25.36
N LEU A 338 -6.07 3.66 -24.40
CA LEU A 338 -5.66 2.56 -23.53
C LEU A 338 -5.86 1.17 -24.14
N GLY A 339 -6.63 1.05 -25.23
CA GLY A 339 -7.00 -0.24 -25.82
C GLY A 339 -8.02 -1.05 -25.01
N CYS A 340 -8.78 -0.41 -24.11
CA CYS A 340 -9.75 -1.08 -23.25
C CYS A 340 -11.02 -1.48 -23.99
N HIS A 341 -11.71 -2.49 -23.46
CA HIS A 341 -13.10 -2.75 -23.86
C HIS A 341 -14.00 -1.60 -23.37
N TYR A 342 -14.80 -1.03 -24.27
CA TYR A 342 -15.67 0.11 -23.98
C TYR A 342 -17.14 -0.24 -24.23
N ASP A 343 -17.97 -0.11 -23.19
CA ASP A 343 -19.41 -0.26 -23.27
C ASP A 343 -20.13 1.07 -23.06
N TYR A 344 -21.25 1.25 -23.76
CA TYR A 344 -22.11 2.43 -23.65
C TYR A 344 -23.48 2.01 -23.12
N VAL A 345 -23.82 2.43 -21.89
CA VAL A 345 -25.02 1.97 -21.17
C VAL A 345 -25.78 3.16 -20.57
N PRO A 346 -26.62 3.86 -21.35
CA PRO A 346 -27.42 4.98 -20.86
C PRO A 346 -28.33 4.63 -19.69
N ILE A 347 -28.48 5.56 -18.74
CA ILE A 347 -29.35 5.36 -17.56
C ILE A 347 -30.73 6.01 -17.69
N SER A 348 -31.03 6.62 -18.84
CA SER A 348 -32.25 7.42 -19.05
C SER A 348 -33.54 6.63 -18.81
N GLU A 349 -33.66 5.42 -19.36
CA GLU A 349 -34.86 4.58 -19.19
C GLU A 349 -35.05 4.15 -17.74
N SER A 350 -33.96 3.70 -17.09
CA SER A 350 -33.98 3.31 -15.68
C SER A 350 -34.31 4.49 -14.77
N ARG A 351 -33.75 5.68 -15.05
CA ARG A 351 -34.06 6.92 -14.31
C ARG A 351 -35.54 7.26 -14.45
N ALA A 352 -36.09 7.23 -15.66
CA ALA A 352 -37.49 7.53 -15.92
C ALA A 352 -38.43 6.56 -15.18
N ALA A 353 -38.09 5.26 -15.15
CA ALA A 353 -38.86 4.26 -14.42
C ALA A 353 -38.86 4.50 -12.90
N ILE A 354 -37.70 4.84 -12.32
CA ILE A 354 -37.59 5.17 -10.89
C ILE A 354 -38.34 6.47 -10.57
N ALA A 355 -38.18 7.50 -11.39
CA ALA A 355 -38.88 8.78 -11.23
C ALA A 355 -40.41 8.57 -11.26
N ALA A 356 -40.92 7.81 -12.23
CA ALA A 356 -42.35 7.48 -12.31
C ALA A 356 -42.86 6.71 -11.08
N THR A 357 -42.04 5.82 -10.53
CA THR A 357 -42.37 5.05 -9.31
C THR A 357 -42.45 5.95 -8.08
N LEU A 358 -41.54 6.92 -7.95
CA LEU A 358 -41.46 7.83 -6.81
C LEU A 358 -42.36 9.06 -6.93
N ALA A 359 -42.84 9.39 -8.14
CA ALA A 359 -43.60 10.61 -8.40
C ALA A 359 -44.80 10.83 -7.44
N PRO A 360 -45.63 9.83 -7.10
CA PRO A 360 -46.73 10.03 -6.14
C PRO A 360 -46.25 10.34 -4.72
N LEU A 361 -45.04 9.90 -4.34
CA LEU A 361 -44.45 10.15 -3.03
C LEU A 361 -43.74 11.50 -2.95
N PHE A 362 -43.29 12.04 -4.09
CA PHE A 362 -42.57 13.31 -4.20
C PHE A 362 -43.48 14.49 -4.58
N GLU A 363 -44.80 14.27 -4.65
CA GLU A 363 -45.75 15.30 -5.04
C GLU A 363 -45.61 16.58 -4.18
N GLY A 364 -45.45 17.73 -4.85
CA GLY A 364 -45.29 19.03 -4.20
C GLY A 364 -43.90 19.30 -3.61
N ARG A 365 -42.89 18.50 -3.95
CA ARG A 365 -41.47 18.74 -3.62
C ARG A 365 -40.69 19.12 -4.88
N ASP A 366 -39.75 20.05 -4.73
CA ASP A 366 -38.80 20.42 -5.79
C ASP A 366 -37.70 19.36 -5.90
N GLU A 367 -37.09 19.21 -7.08
CA GLU A 367 -35.91 18.36 -7.26
C GLU A 367 -34.74 18.86 -6.40
N ASP A 368 -34.01 17.93 -5.79
CA ASP A 368 -32.86 18.21 -4.95
C ASP A 368 -31.75 17.16 -5.12
N LEU A 369 -30.87 17.03 -4.11
CA LEU A 369 -29.80 16.03 -4.07
C LEU A 369 -30.31 14.58 -4.24
N THR A 370 -31.60 14.34 -4.01
CA THR A 370 -32.25 13.04 -4.18
C THR A 370 -32.18 12.57 -5.63
N GLU A 371 -32.57 13.39 -6.60
CA GLU A 371 -32.58 13.07 -8.03
C GLU A 371 -31.16 12.89 -8.59
N GLU A 372 -30.20 13.69 -8.10
CA GLU A 372 -28.77 13.53 -8.40
C GLU A 372 -28.25 12.17 -7.90
N ASN A 373 -28.55 11.82 -6.64
CA ASN A 373 -28.12 10.57 -6.04
C ASN A 373 -28.76 9.33 -6.69
N ILE A 374 -29.99 9.42 -7.21
CA ILE A 374 -30.62 8.33 -7.95
C ILE A 374 -29.79 7.97 -9.18
N GLN A 375 -29.27 8.96 -9.91
CA GLN A 375 -28.41 8.73 -11.07
C GLN A 375 -27.14 7.99 -10.66
N SER A 376 -26.43 8.46 -9.62
CA SER A 376 -25.22 7.81 -9.14
C SER A 376 -25.48 6.36 -8.70
N ARG A 377 -26.57 6.09 -7.97
CA ARG A 377 -26.96 4.73 -7.55
C ARG A 377 -27.34 3.81 -8.70
N LEU A 378 -28.00 4.33 -9.74
CA LEU A 378 -28.29 3.56 -10.95
C LEU A 378 -27.00 3.13 -11.66
N ARG A 379 -25.99 4.00 -11.73
CA ARG A 379 -24.67 3.65 -12.27
C ARG A 379 -24.02 2.55 -11.45
N GLY A 380 -23.99 2.71 -10.12
CA GLY A 380 -23.47 1.69 -9.19
C GLY A 380 -24.18 0.33 -9.35
N LEU A 381 -25.50 0.33 -9.45
CA LEU A 381 -26.31 -0.88 -9.67
C LEU A 381 -25.91 -1.61 -10.96
N LEU A 382 -25.81 -0.89 -12.07
CA LEU A 382 -25.46 -1.47 -13.37
C LEU A 382 -24.03 -2.04 -13.37
N LEU A 383 -23.08 -1.30 -12.82
CA LEU A 383 -21.69 -1.75 -12.69
C LEU A 383 -21.58 -2.99 -11.80
N MET A 384 -22.27 -3.02 -10.66
CA MET A 384 -22.32 -4.21 -9.80
C MET A 384 -22.98 -5.40 -10.50
N ALA A 385 -24.02 -5.18 -11.30
CA ALA A 385 -24.66 -6.25 -12.08
C ALA A 385 -23.68 -6.84 -13.12
N LEU A 386 -22.88 -6.00 -13.79
CA LEU A 386 -21.82 -6.45 -14.69
C LEU A 386 -20.73 -7.23 -13.94
N SER A 387 -20.25 -6.69 -12.81
CA SER A 387 -19.31 -7.37 -11.92
C SER A 387 -19.79 -8.78 -11.55
N ASN A 388 -21.04 -8.91 -11.10
CA ASN A 388 -21.62 -10.20 -10.73
C ASN A 388 -21.78 -11.15 -11.92
N LYS A 389 -22.08 -10.62 -13.11
CA LYS A 389 -22.28 -11.44 -14.31
C LYS A 389 -20.96 -11.99 -14.87
N PHE A 390 -19.91 -11.19 -14.84
CA PHE A 390 -18.66 -11.47 -15.52
C PHE A 390 -17.49 -11.81 -14.58
N GLY A 391 -17.69 -11.71 -13.26
CA GLY A 391 -16.64 -11.97 -12.27
C GLY A 391 -15.53 -10.92 -12.30
N GLU A 392 -15.85 -9.70 -12.70
CA GLU A 392 -14.91 -8.58 -12.84
C GLU A 392 -14.91 -7.75 -11.55
N MET A 393 -13.74 -7.38 -11.02
CA MET A 393 -13.63 -6.52 -9.84
C MET A 393 -14.03 -5.08 -10.18
N LEU A 394 -15.06 -4.55 -9.51
CA LEU A 394 -15.50 -3.17 -9.71
C LEU A 394 -14.56 -2.21 -8.99
N LEU A 395 -13.90 -1.34 -9.76
CA LEU A 395 -13.06 -0.27 -9.23
C LEU A 395 -13.88 1.00 -9.04
N THR A 396 -13.72 1.61 -7.86
CA THR A 396 -14.23 2.97 -7.60
C THR A 396 -13.16 4.01 -7.92
N THR A 397 -13.59 5.25 -8.15
CA THR A 397 -12.73 6.32 -8.69
C THR A 397 -12.72 7.58 -7.83
N GLY A 398 -13.14 7.47 -6.55
CA GLY A 398 -13.13 8.62 -5.64
C GLY A 398 -11.73 8.90 -5.12
N ASN A 399 -11.26 10.14 -5.25
CA ASN A 399 -9.96 10.57 -4.71
C ASN A 399 -10.04 10.94 -3.22
N LYS A 400 -8.88 11.16 -2.58
CA LYS A 400 -8.81 11.47 -1.13
C LYS A 400 -9.61 12.70 -0.75
N SER A 401 -9.62 13.72 -1.60
CA SER A 401 -10.36 14.97 -1.38
C SER A 401 -11.87 14.71 -1.30
N GLU A 402 -12.42 14.00 -2.29
CA GLU A 402 -13.84 13.63 -2.34
C GLU A 402 -14.25 12.73 -1.18
N VAL A 403 -13.42 11.72 -0.86
CA VAL A 403 -13.64 10.80 0.25
C VAL A 403 -13.58 11.54 1.60
N ALA A 404 -12.69 12.52 1.75
CA ALA A 404 -12.54 13.33 2.96
C ALA A 404 -13.80 14.15 3.26
N VAL A 405 -14.28 14.94 2.30
CA VAL A 405 -15.45 15.81 2.52
C VAL A 405 -16.79 15.12 2.21
N GLY A 406 -16.75 13.83 1.85
CA GLY A 406 -17.93 13.03 1.52
C GLY A 406 -18.67 13.53 0.29
N TYR A 407 -17.95 14.10 -0.67
CA TYR A 407 -18.47 14.48 -1.99
C TYR A 407 -18.63 13.23 -2.86
N ALA A 408 -19.52 12.35 -2.40
CA ALA A 408 -19.69 10.99 -2.87
C ALA A 408 -21.09 10.47 -2.52
N THR A 409 -21.60 9.54 -3.33
CA THR A 409 -22.91 8.91 -3.14
C THR A 409 -22.73 7.47 -2.66
N ILE A 410 -23.22 7.17 -1.45
CA ILE A 410 -23.26 5.80 -0.95
C ILE A 410 -24.12 4.94 -1.90
N TYR A 411 -23.57 3.79 -2.28
CA TYR A 411 -24.12 2.83 -3.25
C TYR A 411 -24.19 3.35 -4.70
N GLY A 412 -23.60 4.51 -4.97
CA GLY A 412 -23.40 5.04 -6.32
C GLY A 412 -21.93 4.95 -6.71
N ASP A 413 -21.26 6.09 -6.82
CA ASP A 413 -19.82 6.21 -7.09
C ASP A 413 -18.92 5.50 -6.04
N MET A 414 -19.44 5.26 -4.84
CA MET A 414 -18.76 4.46 -3.81
C MET A 414 -18.94 2.94 -3.96
N ALA A 415 -19.76 2.46 -4.90
CA ALA A 415 -20.01 1.04 -5.08
C ALA A 415 -18.83 0.38 -5.82
N GLY A 416 -18.08 -0.47 -5.12
CA GLY A 416 -17.01 -1.28 -5.71
C GLY A 416 -16.22 -2.04 -4.65
N GLY A 417 -15.24 -2.83 -5.10
CA GLY A 417 -14.42 -3.68 -4.24
C GLY A 417 -13.01 -3.14 -3.98
N TYR A 418 -12.51 -2.23 -4.83
CA TYR A 418 -11.19 -1.61 -4.63
C TYR A 418 -11.13 -0.18 -5.19
N ASN A 419 -10.25 0.65 -4.66
CA ASN A 419 -10.02 2.03 -5.12
C ASN A 419 -8.52 2.33 -5.22
N PRO A 420 -7.94 2.36 -6.44
CA PRO A 420 -6.51 2.60 -6.59
C PRO A 420 -6.04 4.00 -6.16
N ILE A 421 -6.92 5.00 -6.16
CA ILE A 421 -6.57 6.41 -5.91
C ILE A 421 -7.17 6.97 -4.61
N LYS A 422 -7.66 6.09 -3.72
CA LYS A 422 -8.38 6.47 -2.50
C LYS A 422 -7.62 7.46 -1.62
N ASP A 423 -6.30 7.34 -1.58
CA ASP A 423 -5.41 8.16 -0.74
C ASP A 423 -4.60 9.19 -1.56
N LEU A 424 -5.07 9.54 -2.75
CA LEU A 424 -4.48 10.58 -3.61
C LEU A 424 -5.35 11.84 -3.61
N TYR A 425 -4.82 12.99 -3.20
CA TYR A 425 -5.53 14.28 -3.30
C TYR A 425 -5.77 14.69 -4.75
N LYS A 426 -6.86 15.44 -5.01
CA LYS A 426 -7.27 15.85 -6.37
C LYS A 426 -6.17 16.62 -7.11
N THR A 427 -5.51 17.56 -6.44
CA THR A 427 -4.38 18.31 -6.99
C THR A 427 -3.30 17.36 -7.54
N ARG A 428 -2.99 16.30 -6.78
CA ARG A 428 -2.02 15.28 -7.17
C ARG A 428 -2.55 14.29 -8.21
N VAL A 429 -3.86 14.05 -8.30
CA VAL A 429 -4.48 13.31 -9.42
C VAL A 429 -4.11 13.97 -10.75
N PHE A 430 -4.23 15.30 -10.87
CA PHE A 430 -3.82 16.02 -12.08
C PHE A 430 -2.32 15.88 -12.38
N GLU A 431 -1.47 15.95 -11.35
CA GLU A 431 -0.02 15.79 -11.49
C GLU A 431 0.34 14.38 -11.97
N ILE A 432 -0.26 13.35 -11.39
CA ILE A 432 -0.06 11.95 -11.76
C ILE A 432 -0.54 11.69 -13.20
N CYS A 433 -1.65 12.28 -13.64
CA CYS A 433 -2.11 12.16 -15.03
C CYS A 433 -1.08 12.72 -16.01
N ARG A 434 -0.55 13.92 -15.73
CA ARG A 434 0.51 14.53 -16.54
C ARG A 434 1.77 13.69 -16.52
N TRP A 435 2.15 13.19 -15.34
CA TRP A 435 3.31 12.33 -15.18
C TRP A 435 3.16 11.05 -16.02
N ARG A 436 2.02 10.35 -15.94
CA ARG A 436 1.79 9.11 -16.69
C ARG A 436 1.70 9.35 -18.20
N ASN A 437 1.16 10.49 -18.65
CA ASN A 437 1.19 10.85 -20.07
C ASN A 437 2.61 11.12 -20.60
N ALA A 438 3.51 11.60 -19.75
CA ALA A 438 4.89 11.93 -20.10
C ALA A 438 5.88 10.76 -19.91
N HIS A 439 5.49 9.71 -19.19
CA HIS A 439 6.38 8.62 -18.80
C HIS A 439 5.79 7.26 -19.12
N PHE A 440 6.65 6.40 -19.69
CA PHE A 440 6.44 4.97 -19.79
C PHE A 440 7.60 4.25 -19.10
N ARG A 441 7.34 3.07 -18.55
CA ARG A 441 8.32 2.21 -17.87
C ARG A 441 8.04 0.76 -18.23
N ASP A 442 9.08 -0.06 -18.26
CA ASP A 442 8.98 -1.47 -18.67
C ASP A 442 8.08 -2.33 -17.76
N TRP A 443 7.81 -1.87 -16.53
CA TRP A 443 6.91 -2.53 -15.60
C TRP A 443 5.41 -2.20 -15.84
N MET A 444 5.12 -1.24 -16.73
CA MET A 444 3.77 -0.84 -17.12
C MET A 444 3.27 -1.75 -18.26
N LYS A 445 2.12 -2.39 -18.07
CA LYS A 445 1.49 -3.21 -19.12
C LYS A 445 0.70 -2.42 -20.16
N GLY A 446 0.44 -1.14 -19.91
CA GLY A 446 -0.29 -0.28 -20.85
C GLY A 446 0.56 0.22 -22.00
N PRO A 447 -0.05 1.01 -22.90
CA PRO A 447 0.66 1.54 -24.05
C PRO A 447 1.70 2.61 -23.64
N GLU A 448 2.75 2.69 -24.46
CA GLU A 448 3.73 3.77 -24.41
C GLU A 448 3.11 5.09 -24.90
N GLY A 449 3.55 6.21 -24.32
CA GLY A 449 3.09 7.55 -24.66
C GLY A 449 1.88 8.01 -23.84
N ALA A 450 1.18 9.01 -24.35
CA ALA A 450 0.00 9.56 -23.71
C ALA A 450 -1.15 8.53 -23.73
N VAL A 451 -1.83 8.39 -22.59
CA VAL A 451 -2.92 7.42 -22.37
C VAL A 451 -4.28 8.08 -22.13
N MET A 452 -4.30 9.40 -22.03
CA MET A 452 -5.52 10.20 -21.95
C MET A 452 -5.34 11.56 -22.64
N PRO A 453 -6.41 12.15 -23.21
CA PRO A 453 -6.33 13.47 -23.84
C PRO A 453 -5.99 14.58 -22.83
N GLU A 454 -5.24 15.61 -23.25
CA GLU A 454 -4.93 16.77 -22.39
C GLU A 454 -6.20 17.47 -21.89
N ARG A 455 -7.27 17.47 -22.69
CA ARG A 455 -8.58 18.05 -22.32
C ARG A 455 -9.16 17.41 -21.06
N VAL A 456 -8.90 16.12 -20.81
CA VAL A 456 -9.34 15.41 -19.59
C VAL A 456 -8.64 15.95 -18.34
N ILE A 457 -7.38 16.38 -18.48
CA ILE A 457 -6.54 16.92 -17.40
C ILE A 457 -6.82 18.41 -17.18
N SER A 458 -7.04 19.17 -18.25
CA SER A 458 -7.16 20.63 -18.18
C SER A 458 -8.57 21.14 -17.89
N LYS A 459 -9.62 20.32 -18.05
CA LYS A 459 -11.00 20.75 -17.83
C LYS A 459 -11.34 20.84 -16.33
N PRO A 460 -12.23 21.78 -15.93
CA PRO A 460 -12.73 21.82 -14.57
C PRO A 460 -13.45 20.51 -14.17
N PRO A 461 -13.27 20.04 -12.93
CA PRO A 461 -13.93 18.83 -12.44
C PRO A 461 -15.43 19.05 -12.22
N SER A 462 -16.22 18.01 -12.51
CA SER A 462 -17.67 18.00 -12.40
C SER A 462 -18.21 16.57 -12.36
N ALA A 463 -19.29 16.35 -11.59
CA ALA A 463 -20.03 15.08 -11.53
C ALA A 463 -21.14 14.95 -12.60
N GLU A 464 -21.49 16.03 -13.30
CA GLU A 464 -22.55 16.10 -14.33
C GLU A 464 -23.89 15.43 -13.91
N LEU A 465 -24.35 15.68 -12.68
CA LEU A 465 -25.62 15.16 -12.14
C LEU A 465 -26.80 16.12 -12.35
N ARG A 466 -26.51 17.40 -12.61
CA ARG A 466 -27.46 18.45 -12.97
C ARG A 466 -26.84 19.42 -13.98
N ALA A 467 -27.66 20.27 -14.59
CA ALA A 467 -27.20 21.26 -15.56
C ALA A 467 -26.12 22.20 -14.98
N ASP A 468 -25.06 22.43 -15.77
CA ASP A 468 -23.93 23.34 -15.50
C ASP A 468 -23.21 23.13 -14.15
N GLN A 469 -23.28 21.92 -13.57
CA GLN A 469 -22.67 21.61 -12.28
C GLN A 469 -21.13 21.73 -12.29
N LYS A 470 -20.57 22.34 -11.25
CA LYS A 470 -19.14 22.30 -10.92
C LYS A 470 -18.93 21.94 -9.46
N ASP A 471 -17.83 21.28 -9.14
CA ASP A 471 -17.53 20.90 -7.75
C ASP A 471 -17.32 22.15 -6.86
N SER A 472 -16.75 23.22 -7.45
CA SER A 472 -16.56 24.54 -6.83
C SER A 472 -17.87 25.23 -6.44
N ASP A 473 -19.03 24.75 -6.90
CA ASP A 473 -20.33 25.26 -6.45
C ASP A 473 -20.58 24.93 -4.97
N SER A 474 -19.97 23.86 -4.45
CA SER A 474 -20.21 23.33 -3.11
C SER A 474 -18.96 23.29 -2.23
N LEU A 475 -17.77 23.25 -2.82
CA LEU A 475 -16.48 23.12 -2.13
C LEU A 475 -15.57 24.31 -2.46
N PRO A 476 -14.59 24.65 -1.60
CA PRO A 476 -13.47 25.48 -2.02
C PRO A 476 -12.74 24.84 -3.22
N ASP A 477 -12.04 25.66 -4.01
CA ASP A 477 -11.20 25.13 -5.10
C ASP A 477 -10.19 24.11 -4.56
N TYR A 478 -9.92 23.06 -5.33
CA TYR A 478 -9.12 21.92 -4.88
C TYR A 478 -7.75 22.27 -4.28
N PRO A 479 -6.97 23.24 -4.80
CA PRO A 479 -5.72 23.65 -4.14
C PRO A 479 -5.91 24.16 -2.70
N VAL A 480 -7.02 24.87 -2.43
CA VAL A 480 -7.37 25.34 -1.09
C VAL A 480 -7.91 24.18 -0.24
N LEU A 481 -8.82 23.39 -0.80
CA LEU A 481 -9.41 22.24 -0.12
C LEU A 481 -8.34 21.23 0.31
N ASP A 482 -7.48 20.81 -0.61
CA ASP A 482 -6.43 19.81 -0.36
C ASP A 482 -5.39 20.34 0.63
N GLY A 483 -5.06 21.64 0.56
CA GLY A 483 -4.17 22.29 1.51
C GLY A 483 -4.72 22.30 2.94
N ILE A 484 -6.02 22.58 3.11
CA ILE A 484 -6.70 22.48 4.41
C ILE A 484 -6.77 21.02 4.88
N LEU A 485 -7.12 20.08 4.00
CA LEU A 485 -7.22 18.66 4.34
C LEU A 485 -5.87 18.06 4.74
N GLN A 486 -4.78 18.44 4.07
CA GLN A 486 -3.43 18.02 4.45
C GLN A 486 -3.14 18.40 5.92
N ILE A 487 -3.45 19.64 6.31
CA ILE A 487 -3.26 20.10 7.70
C ILE A 487 -4.17 19.33 8.64
N LEU A 488 -5.49 19.28 8.37
CA LEU A 488 -6.47 18.68 9.28
C LEU A 488 -6.40 17.15 9.39
N VAL A 489 -5.90 16.47 8.35
CA VAL A 489 -5.94 15.00 8.24
C VAL A 489 -4.54 14.40 8.38
N ASP A 490 -3.59 14.84 7.56
CA ASP A 490 -2.27 14.23 7.48
C ASP A 490 -1.30 14.77 8.54
N ASP A 491 -1.44 16.05 8.90
CA ASP A 491 -0.61 16.72 9.91
C ASP A 491 -1.27 16.78 11.30
N ASP A 492 -2.53 16.33 11.42
CA ASP A 492 -3.36 16.38 12.64
C ASP A 492 -3.47 17.78 13.27
N GLY A 493 -3.46 18.80 12.40
CA GLY A 493 -3.52 20.21 12.76
C GLY A 493 -4.93 20.70 13.06
N SER A 494 -5.00 21.89 13.64
CA SER A 494 -6.21 22.59 14.05
C SER A 494 -6.71 23.59 12.99
N ILE A 495 -7.87 24.20 13.26
CA ILE A 495 -8.36 25.34 12.46
C ILE A 495 -7.41 26.53 12.54
N GLU A 496 -6.79 26.77 13.70
CA GLU A 496 -5.78 27.83 13.83
C GLU A 496 -4.53 27.55 13.01
N ASP A 497 -4.10 26.28 12.89
CA ASP A 497 -2.98 25.92 12.03
C ASP A 497 -3.28 26.19 10.55
N CYS A 498 -4.53 25.94 10.12
CA CYS A 498 -4.99 26.31 8.78
C CYS A 498 -4.95 27.84 8.56
N VAL A 499 -5.40 28.63 9.54
CA VAL A 499 -5.39 30.10 9.46
C VAL A 499 -3.95 30.63 9.48
N ALA A 500 -3.08 30.05 10.30
CA ALA A 500 -1.66 30.38 10.36
C ALA A 500 -0.93 30.07 9.04
N ALA A 501 -1.35 29.01 8.34
CA ALA A 501 -0.89 28.68 7.00
C ALA A 501 -1.47 29.60 5.90
N GLY A 502 -2.39 30.50 6.24
CA GLY A 502 -2.94 31.52 5.34
C GLY A 502 -4.28 31.17 4.68
N TYR A 503 -4.94 30.08 5.10
CA TYR A 503 -6.27 29.73 4.61
C TYR A 503 -7.37 30.54 5.30
N ASP A 504 -8.47 30.78 4.57
CA ASP A 504 -9.64 31.47 5.14
C ASP A 504 -10.29 30.61 6.24
N ARG A 505 -10.64 31.26 7.35
CA ARG A 505 -11.22 30.59 8.52
C ARG A 505 -12.59 29.96 8.21
N THR A 506 -13.41 30.63 7.41
CA THR A 506 -14.73 30.13 7.04
C THR A 506 -14.60 28.88 6.18
N ASP A 507 -13.66 28.85 5.25
CA ASP A 507 -13.35 27.65 4.47
C ASP A 507 -12.82 26.51 5.34
N ALA A 508 -11.86 26.78 6.24
CA ALA A 508 -11.33 25.78 7.16
C ALA A 508 -12.42 25.13 8.02
N LYS A 509 -13.32 25.95 8.61
CA LYS A 509 -14.46 25.47 9.41
C LYS A 509 -15.46 24.67 8.58
N LYS A 510 -15.71 25.08 7.33
CA LYS A 510 -16.59 24.35 6.41
C LYS A 510 -16.01 22.99 6.06
N VAL A 511 -14.71 22.92 5.74
CA VAL A 511 -14.01 21.66 5.41
C VAL A 511 -13.97 20.72 6.60
N GLU A 512 -13.65 21.20 7.80
CA GLU A 512 -13.68 20.39 9.02
C GLU A 512 -15.08 19.83 9.31
N HIS A 513 -16.11 20.67 9.15
CA HIS A 513 -17.49 20.21 9.30
C HIS A 513 -17.81 19.07 8.33
N LEU A 514 -17.51 19.25 7.03
CA LEU A 514 -17.73 18.23 6.00
C LEU A 514 -16.92 16.96 6.26
N LEU A 515 -15.66 17.11 6.69
CA LEU A 515 -14.78 16.02 7.08
C LEU A 515 -15.47 15.16 8.14
N TYR A 516 -15.90 15.74 9.25
CA TYR A 516 -16.49 14.97 10.35
C TYR A 516 -17.88 14.40 10.06
N ILE A 517 -18.76 15.12 9.36
CA ILE A 517 -20.10 14.57 9.06
C ILE A 517 -20.04 13.42 8.03
N SER A 518 -18.94 13.29 7.31
CA SER A 518 -18.77 12.29 6.24
C SER A 518 -18.18 10.96 6.71
N GLU A 519 -17.90 10.80 8.01
CA GLU A 519 -17.29 9.59 8.56
C GLU A 519 -18.11 8.33 8.27
N TYR A 520 -19.45 8.40 8.35
CA TYR A 520 -20.32 7.26 8.04
C TYR A 520 -20.26 6.80 6.58
N LYS A 521 -19.92 7.71 5.64
CA LYS A 521 -19.70 7.36 4.23
C LYS A 521 -18.38 6.61 4.11
N ARG A 522 -17.29 7.16 4.66
CA ARG A 522 -15.95 6.56 4.59
C ARG A 522 -15.90 5.16 5.17
N PHE A 523 -16.66 4.90 6.23
CA PHE A 523 -16.75 3.57 6.84
C PHE A 523 -17.28 2.48 5.89
N GLN A 524 -17.97 2.88 4.80
CA GLN A 524 -18.52 1.99 3.78
C GLN A 524 -17.74 2.05 2.45
N SER A 525 -16.67 2.84 2.38
CA SER A 525 -15.85 2.96 1.18
C SER A 525 -15.02 1.70 0.95
N ALA A 526 -14.79 1.36 -0.32
CA ALA A 526 -13.89 0.27 -0.70
C ALA A 526 -12.47 0.48 -0.10
N PRO A 527 -11.72 -0.59 0.20
CA PRO A 527 -10.28 -0.47 0.48
C PRO A 527 -9.55 0.13 -0.74
N GLY A 528 -8.35 0.66 -0.53
CA GLY A 528 -7.59 1.30 -1.59
C GLY A 528 -6.15 1.53 -1.20
N ALA A 529 -5.31 1.85 -2.18
CA ALA A 529 -3.88 2.02 -1.97
C ALA A 529 -3.58 3.16 -0.98
N ARG A 530 -2.74 2.87 0.02
CA ARG A 530 -2.21 3.83 0.99
C ARG A 530 -0.98 4.54 0.44
N LEU A 531 -0.98 5.87 0.45
CA LEU A 531 0.10 6.72 -0.06
C LEU A 531 0.65 7.68 1.01
N SER A 532 -0.14 8.02 2.02
CA SER A 532 0.21 8.92 3.12
C SER A 532 0.19 8.21 4.48
N LYS A 533 0.55 8.95 5.55
CA LYS A 533 0.52 8.45 6.93
C LYS A 533 -0.87 8.35 7.53
N ARG A 534 -1.87 9.03 6.93
CA ARG A 534 -3.23 9.16 7.46
C ARG A 534 -4.23 8.83 6.38
N ALA A 535 -4.17 7.61 5.85
CA ALA A 535 -5.16 7.13 4.90
C ALA A 535 -6.50 6.89 5.61
N PHE A 536 -7.61 7.02 4.86
CA PHE A 536 -8.95 6.74 5.36
C PHE A 536 -9.24 5.23 5.42
N TRP A 537 -8.50 4.54 6.29
CA TRP A 537 -8.64 3.12 6.62
C TRP A 537 -8.07 2.83 8.02
N LEU A 538 -7.01 2.01 8.14
CA LEU A 538 -6.44 1.60 9.44
C LEU A 538 -5.71 2.73 10.18
N ASP A 539 -5.09 3.67 9.46
CA ASP A 539 -4.34 4.79 10.06
C ASP A 539 -5.19 5.77 10.85
N ARG A 540 -6.49 5.87 10.53
CA ARG A 540 -7.38 6.91 11.06
C ARG A 540 -8.72 6.35 11.51
N ARG A 541 -8.85 6.14 12.82
CA ARG A 541 -10.02 5.52 13.47
C ARG A 541 -10.86 6.58 14.19
N TYR A 542 -11.89 7.10 13.52
CA TYR A 542 -12.75 8.15 14.06
C TYR A 542 -14.18 7.64 14.35
N PRO A 543 -14.82 8.14 15.40
CA PRO A 543 -16.21 7.79 15.71
C PRO A 543 -17.16 8.41 14.68
N ILE A 544 -18.11 7.62 14.20
CA ILE A 544 -19.23 8.11 13.36
C ILE A 544 -20.15 9.02 14.19
N VAL A 545 -20.46 8.62 15.41
CA VAL A 545 -21.30 9.41 16.34
C VAL A 545 -20.41 10.42 17.06
N ASN A 546 -20.22 11.58 16.43
CA ASN A 546 -19.30 12.61 16.90
C ASN A 546 -19.90 14.02 16.84
N ARG A 547 -19.91 14.74 17.98
CA ARG A 547 -20.30 16.15 18.09
C ARG A 547 -19.14 17.11 18.35
N PHE A 548 -17.92 16.61 18.50
CA PHE A 548 -16.75 17.46 18.65
C PHE A 548 -16.55 18.30 17.39
N ARG A 549 -16.36 19.60 17.57
CA ARG A 549 -15.94 20.57 16.56
C ARG A 549 -14.88 21.42 17.23
N ASP A 550 -13.76 21.65 16.57
CA ASP A 550 -12.65 22.39 17.15
C ASP A 550 -13.15 23.79 17.59
N PRO A 551 -13.11 24.11 18.90
CA PRO A 551 -13.55 25.41 19.38
C PRO A 551 -12.51 26.50 19.12
N SER A 552 -11.31 26.16 18.63
CA SER A 552 -10.26 27.14 18.34
C SER A 552 -10.81 28.22 17.39
N GLY A 553 -10.93 29.43 17.96
CA GLY A 553 -11.74 30.52 17.43
C GLY A 553 -11.89 31.67 18.42
#